data_AF-A0A182WUW1-F1
#
_entry.id   AF-A0A182WUW1-F1
#
_cell.length_a   1.000
_cell.length_b   1.000
_cell.length_c   1.000
_cell.angle_alpha   90.00
_cell.angle_beta   90.00
_cell.angle_gamma   90.00
#
_symmetry.space_group_name_H-M   'P 1'
#
loop_
_entity.id
_entity.type
_entity.pdbx_description
1 polymer ?
#
loop_
_entity_poly.entity_id
_entity_poly.type
_entity_poly.pdbx_seq_one_letter_code
_entity_poly.pdbx_strand_id
1 'polypeptide(L)'
;MVTPVAQYILKGERFLVYTIILPFTDPEITSHYLLNLVVQYYLLIVGLAGFSAAENVLILFVTSVAGYADVLNNKINEMNTLLLDAQNSRDRTSVKLKLREIVLLHQRVLEYEDDLDKRYYLNNYVKVASSIFNLTGALFGCYVSNSFTMYALAITIVIQLFELCLLGTILSIKNEEIRHAFYDSLWYLMDHSEKKDFLIMFHKSQHAKEMTVASMAPLNIVLFIAVSIT
;
A
#
# COMPACT_ATOMS: atom_id res chain seq x y z
N MET A 1 -1.05 24.00 18.77
CA MET A 1 -0.52 24.66 17.56
C MET A 1 -1.06 26.07 17.51
N VAL A 2 -0.19 27.08 17.60
CA VAL A 2 -0.52 28.41 17.08
C VAL A 2 0.23 28.45 15.76
N THR A 3 -0.49 28.45 14.63
CA THR A 3 0.15 28.59 13.31
C THR A 3 1.09 29.80 13.36
N PRO A 4 2.22 29.81 12.63
CA PRO A 4 3.11 30.98 12.62
C PRO A 4 2.37 32.26 12.23
N VAL A 5 1.28 32.15 11.46
CA VAL A 5 0.30 33.23 11.22
C VAL A 5 -0.41 33.68 12.50
N ALA A 6 -0.91 32.76 13.32
CA ALA A 6 -1.52 33.09 14.60
C ALA A 6 -0.49 33.57 15.64
N GLN A 7 0.79 33.16 15.56
CA GLN A 7 1.87 33.70 16.42
C GLN A 7 2.26 35.11 15.98
N TYR A 8 2.28 35.38 14.68
CA TYR A 8 2.48 36.72 14.13
C TYR A 8 1.35 37.67 14.57
N ILE A 9 0.10 37.21 14.53
CA ILE A 9 -1.07 38.01 14.94
C ILE A 9 -1.16 38.21 16.46
N LEU A 10 -0.83 37.19 17.27
CA LEU A 10 -1.00 37.24 18.73
C LEU A 10 0.22 37.75 19.50
N LYS A 11 1.44 37.52 18.99
CA LYS A 11 2.69 37.87 19.68
C LYS A 11 3.57 38.87 18.92
N GLY A 12 3.29 39.15 17.65
CA GLY A 12 4.14 40.02 16.81
C GLY A 12 5.51 39.42 16.46
N GLU A 13 5.77 38.16 16.84
CA GLU A 13 7.03 37.47 16.59
C GLU A 13 7.02 36.82 15.20
N ARG A 14 8.08 37.04 14.42
CA ARG A 14 8.23 36.53 13.06
C ARG A 14 8.84 35.14 13.09
N PHE A 15 8.00 34.12 13.10
CA PHE A 15 8.42 32.74 12.87
C PHE A 15 8.10 32.34 11.43
N LEU A 16 9.06 31.71 10.74
CA LEU A 16 8.82 31.07 9.44
C LEU A 16 8.33 29.63 9.65
N VAL A 17 7.55 29.11 8.71
CA VAL A 17 7.01 27.73 8.75
C VAL A 17 8.16 26.72 8.65
N TYR A 18 9.12 27.02 7.77
CA TYR A 18 10.39 26.33 7.65
C TYR A 18 11.52 27.35 7.79
N THR A 19 12.65 26.95 8.39
CA THR A 19 13.88 27.75 8.45
C THR A 19 14.58 27.79 7.08
N ILE A 20 13.84 28.12 6.02
CA ILE A 20 14.34 28.30 4.66
C ILE A 20 14.12 29.76 4.30
N ILE A 21 15.22 30.46 4.03
CA ILE A 21 15.22 31.85 3.57
C ILE A 21 15.35 31.81 2.04
N LEU A 22 14.40 32.40 1.30
CA LEU A 22 14.54 32.51 -0.15
C LEU A 22 15.71 33.46 -0.48
N PRO A 23 16.60 33.09 -1.40
CA PRO A 23 17.65 34.00 -1.86
C PRO A 23 16.99 35.28 -2.38
N PHE A 24 17.57 36.44 -2.06
CA PHE A 24 17.08 37.81 -2.35
C PHE A 24 15.96 38.36 -1.46
N THR A 25 15.60 37.70 -0.35
CA THR A 25 14.49 38.14 0.52
C THR A 25 14.93 38.33 1.98
N ASP A 26 15.08 39.58 2.44
CA ASP A 26 15.45 39.88 3.83
C ASP A 26 14.27 39.68 4.82
N PRO A 27 14.41 38.85 5.88
CA PRO A 27 13.36 38.60 6.88
C PRO A 27 12.98 39.84 7.72
N GLU A 28 13.82 40.87 7.71
CA GLU A 28 13.63 42.12 8.45
C GLU A 28 12.60 43.05 7.79
N ILE A 29 12.35 42.89 6.48
CA ILE A 29 11.36 43.69 5.74
C ILE A 29 10.00 42.96 5.73
N THR A 30 8.92 43.65 6.12
CA THR A 30 7.57 43.03 6.28
C THR A 30 7.01 42.47 4.97
N SER A 31 7.22 43.13 3.82
CA SER A 31 6.75 42.65 2.51
C SER A 31 7.48 41.38 2.08
N HIS A 32 8.78 41.32 2.31
CA HIS A 32 9.65 40.18 2.06
C HIS A 32 9.28 38.98 2.95
N TYR A 33 8.98 39.22 4.22
CA TYR A 33 8.45 38.19 5.13
C TYR A 33 7.12 37.60 4.65
N LEU A 34 6.17 38.45 4.22
CA LEU A 34 4.87 37.98 3.74
C LEU A 34 5.00 37.18 2.43
N LEU A 35 5.87 37.63 1.51
CA LEU A 35 6.18 36.91 0.27
C LEU A 35 6.80 35.53 0.56
N ASN A 36 7.77 35.44 1.47
CA ASN A 36 8.33 34.18 1.94
C ASN A 36 7.24 33.25 2.50
N LEU A 37 6.32 33.78 3.32
CA LEU A 37 5.27 32.99 3.94
C LEU A 37 4.29 32.42 2.91
N VAL A 38 3.87 33.22 1.92
CA VAL A 38 2.99 32.76 0.83
C VAL A 38 3.65 31.65 0.02
N VAL A 39 4.92 31.82 -0.36
CA VAL A 39 5.67 30.82 -1.12
C VAL A 39 5.85 29.53 -0.30
N GLN A 40 6.21 29.64 0.98
CA GLN A 40 6.34 28.47 1.86
C GLN A 40 5.02 27.71 2.01
N TYR A 41 3.90 28.42 2.15
CA TYR A 41 2.58 27.80 2.27
C TYR A 41 2.15 27.11 0.97
N TYR A 42 2.43 27.74 -0.17
CA TYR A 42 2.22 27.14 -1.49
C TYR A 42 3.02 25.84 -1.67
N LEU A 43 4.32 25.88 -1.36
CA LEU A 43 5.19 24.69 -1.43
C LEU A 43 4.71 23.58 -0.49
N LEU A 44 4.22 23.93 0.72
CA LEU A 44 3.66 22.96 1.66
C LEU A 44 2.40 22.29 1.10
N ILE A 45 1.46 23.04 0.52
CA ILE A 45 0.25 22.48 -0.10
C ILE A 45 0.62 21.54 -1.25
N VAL A 46 1.51 21.98 -2.14
CA VAL A 46 1.95 21.17 -3.29
C VAL A 46 2.67 19.89 -2.83
N GLY A 47 3.55 20.01 -1.82
CA GLY A 47 4.26 18.87 -1.25
C GLY A 47 3.33 17.85 -0.59
N LEU A 48 2.38 18.31 0.23
CA LEU A 48 1.39 17.44 0.89
C LEU A 48 0.47 16.74 -0.12
N ALA A 49 0.01 17.47 -1.14
CA ALA A 49 -0.81 16.91 -2.20
C ALA A 49 -0.03 15.84 -3.00
N GLY A 50 1.24 16.10 -3.33
CA GLY A 50 2.11 15.15 -4.02
C GLY A 50 2.37 13.89 -3.20
N PHE A 51 2.66 14.03 -1.91
CA PHE A 51 2.83 12.89 -1.00
C PHE A 51 1.55 12.07 -0.88
N SER A 52 0.40 12.70 -0.63
CA SER A 52 -0.88 12.00 -0.55
C SER A 52 -1.25 11.29 -1.86
N ALA A 53 -0.95 11.89 -3.02
CA ALA A 53 -1.17 11.24 -4.30
C ALA A 53 -0.34 9.96 -4.45
N ALA A 54 0.94 9.99 -4.06
CA ALA A 54 1.81 8.80 -4.12
C ALA A 54 1.29 7.66 -3.22
N GLU A 55 0.83 7.99 -2.02
CA GLU A 55 0.23 7.04 -1.08
C GLU A 55 -1.06 6.40 -1.62
N ASN A 56 -1.94 7.23 -2.18
CA ASN A 56 -3.22 6.76 -2.72
C ASN A 56 -3.05 5.77 -3.88
N VAL A 57 -2.00 5.91 -4.70
CA VAL A 57 -1.73 4.96 -5.79
C VAL A 57 -1.42 3.57 -5.25
N LEU A 58 -0.63 3.48 -4.17
CA LEU A 58 -0.30 2.19 -3.56
C LEU A 58 -1.54 1.53 -2.94
N ILE A 59 -2.38 2.32 -2.25
CA ILE A 59 -3.66 1.84 -1.71
C ILE A 59 -4.58 1.34 -2.83
N LEU A 60 -4.72 2.12 -3.91
CA LEU A 60 -5.55 1.75 -5.06
C LEU A 60 -5.08 0.45 -5.69
N PHE A 61 -3.76 0.27 -5.78
CA PHE A 61 -3.17 -0.96 -6.31
C PHE A 61 -3.53 -2.17 -5.45
N VAL A 62 -3.24 -2.13 -4.15
CA VAL A 62 -3.52 -3.23 -3.21
C VAL A 62 -5.02 -3.55 -3.18
N THR A 63 -5.86 -2.51 -3.18
CA THR A 63 -7.33 -2.66 -3.25
C THR A 63 -7.78 -3.31 -4.55
N SER A 64 -7.13 -2.99 -5.68
CA SER A 64 -7.45 -3.60 -6.97
C SER A 64 -7.12 -5.08 -7.01
N VAL A 65 -5.96 -5.49 -6.46
CA VAL A 65 -5.61 -6.91 -6.32
C VAL A 65 -6.60 -7.63 -5.40
N ALA A 66 -6.95 -7.02 -4.27
CA ALA A 66 -7.96 -7.56 -3.36
C ALA A 66 -9.33 -7.74 -4.06
N GLY A 67 -9.75 -6.76 -4.87
CA GLY A 67 -10.99 -6.86 -5.64
C GLY A 67 -10.93 -7.96 -6.71
N TYR A 68 -9.79 -8.14 -7.38
CA TYR A 68 -9.62 -9.27 -8.31
C TYR A 68 -9.63 -10.62 -7.62
N ALA A 69 -9.06 -10.72 -6.41
CA ALA A 69 -9.12 -11.92 -5.57
C ALA A 69 -10.56 -12.29 -5.22
N ASP A 70 -11.36 -11.31 -4.79
CA ASP A 70 -12.78 -11.53 -4.44
C ASP A 70 -13.59 -11.96 -5.66
N VAL A 71 -13.37 -11.34 -6.82
CA VAL A 71 -14.03 -11.73 -8.08
C VAL A 71 -13.61 -13.14 -8.49
N LEU A 72 -12.34 -13.52 -8.32
CA LEU A 72 -11.85 -14.85 -8.62
C LEU A 72 -12.53 -15.90 -7.72
N ASN A 73 -12.63 -15.64 -6.42
CA ASN A 73 -13.33 -16.52 -5.46
C ASN A 73 -14.79 -16.73 -5.85
N ASN A 74 -15.49 -15.65 -6.20
CA ASN A 74 -16.87 -15.74 -6.66
C ASN A 74 -17.00 -16.57 -7.97
N LYS A 75 -16.08 -16.40 -8.92
CA LYS A 75 -16.07 -17.18 -10.17
C LYS A 75 -15.77 -18.67 -9.94
N ILE A 76 -14.89 -19.00 -8.99
CA ILE A 76 -14.61 -20.40 -8.61
C ILE A 76 -15.85 -21.03 -8.00
N ASN A 77 -16.58 -20.31 -7.13
CA ASN A 77 -17.82 -20.81 -6.55
C ASN A 77 -18.91 -21.04 -7.62
N GLU A 78 -19.04 -20.14 -8.60
CA GLU A 78 -19.96 -20.32 -9.73
C GLU A 78 -19.52 -21.48 -10.64
N MET A 79 -18.22 -21.72 -10.80
CA MET A 79 -17.71 -22.89 -11.51
C MET A 79 -18.05 -24.18 -10.76
N ASN A 80 -17.99 -24.19 -9.43
CA ASN A 80 -18.36 -25.36 -8.62
C ASN A 80 -19.83 -25.74 -8.83
N THR A 81 -20.76 -24.78 -8.88
CA THR A 81 -22.17 -25.07 -9.15
C THR A 81 -22.37 -25.62 -10.57
N LEU A 82 -21.70 -25.03 -11.58
CA LEU A 82 -21.74 -25.52 -12.96
C LEU A 82 -21.18 -26.94 -13.10
N LEU A 83 -20.14 -27.30 -12.33
CA LEU A 83 -19.57 -28.65 -12.33
C LEU A 83 -20.54 -29.70 -11.79
N LEU A 84 -21.36 -29.35 -10.79
CA LEU A 84 -22.39 -30.23 -10.24
C LEU A 84 -23.52 -30.47 -11.26
N ASP A 85 -23.98 -29.42 -11.93
CA ASP A 85 -25.04 -29.52 -12.96
C ASP A 85 -24.55 -30.26 -14.22
N ALA A 86 -23.29 -30.07 -14.59
CA ALA A 86 -22.64 -30.73 -15.72
C ALA A 86 -22.31 -32.22 -15.45
N GLN A 87 -22.46 -32.72 -14.22
CA GLN A 87 -22.30 -34.14 -13.94
C GLN A 87 -23.38 -34.98 -14.64
N ASN A 88 -24.58 -34.42 -14.82
CA ASN A 88 -25.72 -35.08 -15.48
C ASN A 88 -25.93 -34.65 -16.94
N SER A 89 -25.22 -33.62 -17.40
CA SER A 89 -25.37 -33.04 -18.75
C SER A 89 -24.14 -33.28 -19.61
N ARG A 90 -24.35 -33.62 -20.89
CA ARG A 90 -23.24 -33.92 -21.84
C ARG A 90 -22.54 -32.66 -22.37
N ASP A 91 -23.13 -31.48 -22.20
CA ASP A 91 -22.60 -30.21 -22.67
C ASP A 91 -21.70 -29.57 -21.60
N ARG A 92 -20.38 -29.57 -21.84
CA ARG A 92 -19.36 -28.98 -20.95
C ARG A 92 -18.83 -27.65 -21.49
N THR A 93 -19.48 -27.07 -22.50
CA THR A 93 -19.02 -25.83 -23.15
C THR A 93 -19.01 -24.66 -22.16
N SER A 94 -20.02 -24.58 -21.28
CA SER A 94 -20.13 -23.57 -20.23
C SER A 94 -18.99 -23.65 -19.20
N VAL A 95 -18.65 -24.86 -18.74
CA VAL A 95 -17.55 -25.11 -17.79
C VAL A 95 -16.21 -24.68 -18.39
N LYS A 96 -15.94 -25.04 -19.66
CA LYS A 96 -14.70 -24.64 -20.36
C LYS A 96 -14.58 -23.13 -20.54
N LEU A 97 -15.68 -22.45 -20.88
CA LEU A 97 -15.71 -21.00 -21.00
C LEU A 97 -15.42 -20.32 -19.64
N LYS A 98 -16.05 -20.81 -18.57
CA LYS A 98 -15.83 -20.29 -17.21
C LYS A 98 -14.41 -20.52 -16.72
N LEU A 99 -13.86 -21.71 -16.94
CA LEU A 99 -12.47 -22.03 -16.60
C LEU A 99 -11.50 -21.12 -17.33
N ARG A 100 -11.70 -20.87 -18.63
CA ARG A 100 -10.87 -19.94 -19.40
C ARG A 100 -10.96 -18.51 -18.84
N GLU A 101 -12.13 -18.07 -18.42
CA GLU A 101 -12.30 -16.76 -17.78
C GLU A 101 -11.52 -16.67 -16.45
N ILE A 102 -11.57 -17.72 -15.64
CA ILE A 102 -10.81 -17.85 -14.38
C ILE A 102 -9.29 -17.81 -14.66
N VAL A 103 -8.82 -18.54 -15.69
CA VAL A 103 -7.40 -18.54 -16.10
C VAL A 103 -6.95 -17.13 -16.48
N LEU A 104 -7.72 -16.43 -17.31
CA LEU A 104 -7.37 -15.07 -17.74
C LEU A 104 -7.36 -14.08 -16.56
N LEU A 105 -8.30 -14.21 -15.63
CA LEU A 105 -8.36 -13.36 -14.45
C LEU A 105 -7.17 -13.64 -13.51
N HIS A 106 -6.88 -14.92 -13.24
CA HIS A 106 -5.75 -15.30 -12.39
C HIS A 106 -4.41 -14.87 -12.99
N GLN A 107 -4.23 -15.02 -14.31
CA GLN A 107 -3.04 -14.53 -15.00
C GLN A 107 -2.88 -13.02 -14.87
N ARG A 108 -3.97 -12.25 -14.97
CA ARG A 108 -3.97 -10.80 -14.78
C ARG A 108 -3.56 -10.42 -13.35
N VAL A 109 -4.04 -11.15 -12.34
CA VAL A 109 -3.64 -10.93 -10.93
C VAL A 109 -2.14 -11.13 -10.77
N LEU A 110 -1.60 -12.24 -11.28
CA LEU A 110 -0.16 -12.53 -11.21
C LEU A 110 0.69 -11.48 -11.94
N GLU A 111 0.23 -10.99 -13.09
CA GLU A 111 0.91 -9.92 -13.84
C GLU A 111 0.92 -8.61 -13.04
N TYR A 112 -0.20 -8.26 -12.40
CA TYR A 112 -0.25 -7.11 -11.50
C TYR A 112 0.72 -7.27 -10.33
N GLU A 113 0.69 -8.40 -9.63
CA GLU A 113 1.60 -8.65 -8.51
C GLU A 113 3.08 -8.52 -8.90
N ASP A 114 3.46 -9.05 -10.06
CA ASP A 114 4.83 -8.95 -10.58
C ASP A 114 5.22 -7.50 -10.93
N ASP A 115 4.28 -6.74 -11.51
CA ASP A 115 4.48 -5.31 -11.80
C ASP A 115 4.60 -4.47 -10.53
N LEU A 116 3.83 -4.80 -9.48
CA LEU A 116 3.95 -4.14 -8.18
C LEU A 116 5.31 -4.42 -7.55
N ASP A 117 5.73 -5.68 -7.51
CA ASP A 117 7.01 -6.07 -6.93
C ASP A 117 8.15 -5.33 -7.64
N LYS A 118 8.17 -5.34 -8.97
CA LYS A 118 9.22 -4.66 -9.77
C LYS A 118 9.24 -3.15 -9.63
N ARG A 119 8.08 -2.48 -9.57
CA ARG A 119 8.01 -1.00 -9.57
C ARG A 119 8.09 -0.43 -8.16
N TYR A 120 7.50 -1.10 -7.17
CA TYR A 120 7.34 -0.57 -5.82
C TYR A 120 8.36 -1.13 -4.82
N TYR A 121 9.21 -2.13 -5.15
CA TYR A 121 10.21 -2.61 -4.18
C TYR A 121 11.14 -1.48 -3.71
N LEU A 122 11.65 -0.63 -4.62
CA LEU A 122 12.51 0.50 -4.25
C LEU A 122 11.74 1.55 -3.47
N ASN A 123 10.51 1.85 -3.89
CA ASN A 123 9.67 2.84 -3.22
C ASN A 123 9.39 2.42 -1.77
N ASN A 124 8.99 1.17 -1.56
CA ASN A 124 8.74 0.60 -0.24
C ASN A 124 10.01 0.58 0.61
N TYR A 125 11.16 0.22 0.01
CA TYR A 125 12.45 0.25 0.70
C TYR A 125 12.82 1.67 1.17
N VAL A 126 12.79 2.65 0.27
CA VAL A 126 13.10 4.06 0.59
C VAL A 126 12.15 4.58 1.65
N LYS A 127 10.87 4.22 1.58
CA LYS A 127 9.87 4.64 2.56
C LYS A 127 10.15 4.08 3.95
N VAL A 128 10.42 2.77 4.07
CA VAL A 128 10.77 2.16 5.36
C VAL A 128 12.07 2.74 5.91
N ALA A 129 13.12 2.88 5.10
CA ALA A 129 14.39 3.45 5.52
C ALA A 129 14.24 4.91 6.00
N SER A 130 13.47 5.71 5.25
CA SER A 130 13.15 7.10 5.62
C SER A 130 12.34 7.16 6.91
N SER A 131 11.33 6.30 7.09
CA SER A 131 10.54 6.25 8.33
C SER A 131 11.39 5.93 9.55
N ILE A 132 12.33 4.98 9.45
CA ILE A 132 13.25 4.66 10.56
C ILE A 132 14.12 5.87 10.90
N PHE A 133 14.74 6.50 9.89
CA PHE A 133 15.58 7.68 10.11
C PHE A 133 14.80 8.85 10.74
N ASN A 134 13.59 9.12 10.25
CA ASN A 134 12.73 10.16 10.79
C ASN A 134 12.25 9.84 12.22
N LEU A 135 11.95 8.57 12.52
CA LEU A 135 11.56 8.14 13.87
C LEU A 135 12.69 8.37 14.86
N THR A 136 13.92 7.95 14.54
CA THR A 136 15.09 8.20 15.39
C THR A 136 15.32 9.70 15.61
N GLY A 137 15.21 10.51 14.55
CA GLY A 137 15.32 11.97 14.64
C GLY A 137 14.24 12.60 15.52
N ALA A 138 12.98 12.15 15.39
CA ALA A 138 11.86 12.64 16.19
C ALA A 138 12.04 12.27 17.68
N LEU A 139 12.48 11.05 17.99
CA LEU A 139 12.76 10.62 19.37
C LEU A 139 13.90 11.42 20.01
N PHE A 140 14.99 11.66 19.28
CA PHE A 140 16.07 12.54 19.74
C PHE A 140 15.57 13.98 19.97
N GLY A 141 14.74 14.48 19.05
CA GLY A 141 14.07 15.79 19.19
C GLY A 141 13.18 15.89 20.43
N CYS A 142 12.42 14.83 20.75
CA CYS A 142 11.64 14.74 21.98
C CYS A 142 12.54 14.82 23.22
N TYR A 143 13.66 14.09 23.21
CA TYR A 143 14.61 14.10 24.32
C TYR A 143 15.22 15.48 24.58
N VAL A 144 15.62 16.20 23.53
CA VAL A 144 16.31 17.50 23.66
C VAL A 144 15.33 18.65 23.93
N SER A 145 14.23 18.74 23.18
CA SER A 145 13.37 19.93 23.16
C SER A 145 12.10 19.76 24.00
N ASN A 146 11.68 18.53 24.31
CA ASN A 146 10.42 18.20 24.98
C ASN A 146 9.19 18.95 24.41
N SER A 147 9.22 19.21 23.10
CA SER A 147 8.18 19.96 22.40
C SER A 147 7.07 19.04 21.94
N PHE A 148 5.81 19.43 22.14
CA PHE A 148 4.62 18.72 21.64
C PHE A 148 4.71 18.37 20.14
N THR A 149 5.33 19.23 19.32
CA THR A 149 5.52 19.02 17.89
C THR A 149 6.33 17.76 17.57
N MET A 150 7.37 17.46 18.36
CA MET A 150 8.20 16.27 18.11
C MET A 150 7.44 14.99 18.44
N TYR A 151 6.61 15.00 19.49
CA TYR A 151 5.71 13.88 19.80
C TYR A 151 4.67 13.66 18.71
N ALA A 152 4.07 14.74 18.19
CA ALA A 152 3.11 14.64 17.09
C ALA A 152 3.76 14.04 15.83
N LEU A 153 4.98 14.47 15.48
CA LEU A 153 5.74 13.92 14.36
C LEU A 153 6.03 12.42 14.53
N ALA A 154 6.50 12.01 15.72
CA ALA A 154 6.76 10.60 16.01
C ALA A 154 5.50 9.74 15.82
N ILE A 155 4.35 10.19 16.33
CA ILE A 155 3.06 9.49 16.17
C ILE A 155 2.68 9.40 14.70
N THR A 156 2.81 10.48 13.93
CA THR A 156 2.51 10.47 12.48
C THR A 156 3.38 9.47 11.72
N ILE A 157 4.67 9.38 12.02
CA ILE A 157 5.59 8.45 11.37
C ILE A 157 5.20 6.99 11.69
N VAL A 158 4.83 6.71 12.94
CA VAL A 158 4.36 5.37 13.34
C VAL A 158 3.09 4.98 12.59
N ILE A 159 2.13 5.90 12.45
CA ILE A 159 0.90 5.66 11.69
C ILE A 159 1.21 5.37 10.22
N GLN A 160 2.10 6.15 9.58
CA GLN A 160 2.51 5.93 8.19
C GLN A 160 3.17 4.56 7.98
N LEU A 161 4.01 4.13 8.92
CA LEU A 161 4.63 2.81 8.86
C LEU A 161 3.59 1.69 9.06
N PHE A 162 2.65 1.90 9.99
CA PHE A 162 1.54 0.96 10.23
C PHE A 162 0.67 0.78 8.99
N GLU A 163 0.27 1.86 8.32
CA GLU A 163 -0.52 1.80 7.08
C GLU A 163 0.19 1.00 5.98
N LEU A 164 1.49 1.24 5.79
CA LEU A 164 2.29 0.50 4.81
C LEU A 164 2.33 -1.01 5.13
N CYS A 165 2.58 -1.38 6.39
CA CYS A 165 2.60 -2.78 6.84
C CYS A 165 1.22 -3.44 6.80
N LEU A 166 0.15 -2.68 7.05
CA LEU A 166 -1.23 -3.15 6.94
C LEU A 166 -1.57 -3.53 5.49
N LEU A 167 -1.18 -2.69 4.53
CA LEU A 167 -1.41 -2.94 3.11
C LEU A 167 -0.70 -4.21 2.61
N GLY A 168 0.55 -4.44 3.04
CA GLY A 168 1.24 -5.70 2.73
C GLY A 168 0.59 -6.93 3.37
N THR A 169 0.05 -6.77 4.57
CA THR A 169 -0.70 -7.84 5.26
C THR A 169 -2.02 -8.16 4.56
N ILE A 170 -2.77 -7.15 4.12
CA ILE A 170 -4.01 -7.33 3.34
C ILE A 170 -3.74 -8.12 2.06
N LEU A 171 -2.65 -7.80 1.35
CA LEU A 171 -2.27 -8.52 0.15
C LEU A 171 -1.96 -9.99 0.44
N SER A 172 -1.16 -10.28 1.49
CA SER A 172 -0.84 -11.66 1.89
C SER A 172 -2.10 -12.45 2.28
N ILE A 173 -3.03 -11.84 3.04
CA ILE A 173 -4.32 -12.45 3.39
C ILE A 173 -5.14 -12.77 2.12
N LYS A 174 -5.19 -11.86 1.15
CA LYS A 174 -5.94 -12.08 -0.09
C LYS A 174 -5.34 -13.18 -0.96
N ASN A 175 -4.02 -13.29 -0.99
CA ASN A 175 -3.32 -14.36 -1.70
C ASN A 175 -3.59 -15.73 -1.06
N GLU A 176 -3.65 -15.75 0.27
CA GLU A 176 -4.04 -16.92 1.05
C GLU A 176 -5.52 -17.31 0.79
N GLU A 177 -6.42 -16.32 0.71
CA GLU A 177 -7.82 -16.54 0.35
C GLU A 177 -7.98 -17.18 -1.04
N ILE A 178 -7.23 -16.70 -2.04
CA ILE A 178 -7.18 -17.30 -3.38
C ILE A 178 -6.72 -18.76 -3.31
N ARG A 179 -5.66 -19.04 -2.54
CA ARG A 179 -5.12 -20.39 -2.35
C ARG A 179 -6.17 -21.33 -1.76
N HIS A 180 -6.90 -20.87 -0.75
CA HIS A 180 -8.00 -21.61 -0.13
C HIS A 180 -9.16 -21.86 -1.10
N ALA A 181 -9.56 -20.87 -1.90
CA ALA A 181 -10.64 -21.05 -2.88
C ALA A 181 -10.30 -22.07 -3.96
N PHE A 182 -9.05 -22.11 -4.44
CA PHE A 182 -8.63 -23.19 -5.34
C PHE A 182 -8.63 -24.56 -4.65
N TYR A 183 -8.27 -24.63 -3.37
CA TYR A 183 -8.29 -25.88 -2.60
C TYR A 183 -9.71 -26.43 -2.42
N ASP A 184 -10.67 -25.56 -2.09
CA ASP A 184 -12.09 -25.91 -1.88
C ASP A 184 -12.87 -26.14 -3.18
N SER A 185 -12.23 -25.92 -4.33
CA SER A 185 -12.86 -26.16 -5.63
C SER A 185 -13.14 -27.65 -5.89
N LEU A 186 -14.16 -27.91 -6.68
CA LEU A 186 -14.58 -29.26 -7.10
C LEU A 186 -13.70 -29.80 -8.24
N TRP A 187 -12.38 -29.66 -8.13
CA TRP A 187 -11.41 -30.04 -9.18
C TRP A 187 -11.45 -31.52 -9.57
N TYR A 188 -11.98 -32.38 -8.70
CA TYR A 188 -12.14 -33.82 -8.96
C TYR A 188 -13.29 -34.14 -9.94
N LEU A 189 -14.24 -33.22 -10.13
CA LEU A 189 -15.34 -33.33 -11.11
C LEU A 189 -14.97 -32.79 -12.50
N MET A 190 -13.78 -32.20 -12.64
CA MET A 190 -13.26 -31.68 -13.91
C MET A 190 -12.78 -32.80 -14.84
N ASP A 191 -12.90 -32.57 -16.15
CA ASP A 191 -12.37 -33.48 -17.18
C ASP A 191 -10.82 -33.44 -17.21
N HIS A 192 -10.17 -34.42 -17.85
CA HIS A 192 -8.72 -34.51 -17.92
C HIS A 192 -8.06 -33.26 -18.54
N SER A 193 -8.71 -32.64 -19.53
CA SER A 193 -8.23 -31.40 -20.15
C SER A 193 -8.31 -30.21 -19.19
N GLU A 194 -9.48 -29.99 -18.58
CA GLU A 194 -9.78 -28.93 -17.62
C GLU A 194 -8.90 -29.03 -16.36
N LYS A 195 -8.73 -30.24 -15.84
CA LYS A 195 -7.93 -30.53 -14.64
C LYS A 195 -6.45 -30.18 -14.82
N LYS A 196 -5.90 -30.33 -16.03
CA LYS A 196 -4.50 -29.98 -16.31
C LYS A 196 -4.29 -28.47 -16.21
N ASP A 197 -5.17 -27.69 -16.82
CA ASP A 197 -5.09 -26.22 -16.77
C ASP A 197 -5.33 -25.71 -15.34
N PHE A 198 -6.29 -26.31 -14.65
CA PHE A 198 -6.57 -26.00 -13.25
C PHE A 198 -5.38 -26.28 -12.33
N LEU A 199 -4.71 -27.43 -12.51
CA LEU A 199 -3.55 -27.78 -11.69
C LEU A 199 -2.39 -26.80 -11.89
N ILE A 200 -2.19 -26.30 -13.11
CA ILE A 200 -1.16 -25.27 -13.38
C ILE A 200 -1.50 -23.98 -12.63
N MET A 201 -2.76 -23.53 -12.65
CA MET A 201 -3.18 -22.36 -11.88
C MET A 201 -3.00 -22.58 -10.38
N PHE A 202 -3.42 -23.73 -9.86
CA PHE A 202 -3.30 -24.05 -8.45
C PHE A 202 -1.83 -24.06 -7.99
N HIS A 203 -0.94 -24.63 -8.80
CA HIS A 203 0.48 -24.61 -8.51
C HIS A 203 1.04 -23.18 -8.54
N LYS A 204 0.57 -22.33 -9.45
CA LYS A 204 0.98 -20.92 -9.50
C LYS A 204 0.46 -20.12 -8.32
N SER A 205 -0.78 -20.32 -7.87
CA SER A 205 -1.35 -19.63 -6.71
C SER A 205 -0.65 -19.99 -5.40
N GLN A 206 -0.07 -21.18 -5.28
CA GLN A 206 0.75 -21.56 -4.12
C GLN A 206 2.07 -20.79 -4.03
N HIS A 207 2.51 -20.20 -5.14
CA HIS A 207 3.71 -19.38 -5.23
C HIS A 207 3.36 -17.93 -5.55
N ALA A 208 2.22 -17.45 -5.08
CA ALA A 208 1.83 -16.03 -5.19
C ALA A 208 2.90 -15.14 -4.54
N LYS A 209 3.18 -14.00 -5.17
CA LYS A 209 4.21 -13.08 -4.66
C LYS A 209 3.65 -12.29 -3.49
N GLU A 210 4.38 -12.27 -2.39
CA GLU A 210 4.09 -11.35 -1.29
C GLU A 210 4.78 -10.01 -1.54
N MET A 211 4.17 -8.92 -1.05
CA MET A 211 4.84 -7.62 -1.07
C MET A 211 6.02 -7.65 -0.09
N THR A 212 7.24 -7.52 -0.61
CA THR A 212 8.47 -7.57 0.21
C THR A 212 9.10 -6.18 0.34
N VAL A 213 9.80 -5.96 1.45
CA VAL A 213 10.77 -4.87 1.59
C VAL A 213 12.10 -5.37 1.04
N ALA A 214 12.53 -4.81 -0.09
CA ALA A 214 13.80 -5.09 -0.74
C ALA A 214 14.09 -6.58 -0.99
N SER A 215 13.06 -7.43 -1.18
CA SER A 215 13.22 -8.89 -1.31
C SER A 215 13.89 -9.57 -0.09
N MET A 216 14.00 -8.89 1.06
CA MET A 216 14.66 -9.40 2.26
C MET A 216 13.66 -9.87 3.32
N ALA A 217 12.55 -9.14 3.49
CA ALA A 217 11.51 -9.47 4.46
C ALA A 217 10.11 -9.16 3.90
N PRO A 218 9.10 -9.99 4.19
CA PRO A 218 7.72 -9.67 3.86
C PRO A 218 7.30 -8.41 4.61
N LEU A 219 6.64 -7.49 3.91
CA LEU A 219 6.10 -6.28 4.52
C LEU A 219 4.81 -6.66 5.25
N ASN A 220 4.92 -6.94 6.54
CA ASN A 220 3.78 -7.38 7.36
C ASN A 220 3.74 -6.65 8.71
N ILE A 221 2.67 -6.90 9.47
CA ILE A 221 2.51 -6.37 10.83
C ILE A 221 3.64 -6.86 11.76
N VAL A 222 4.24 -8.04 11.51
CA VAL A 222 5.38 -8.54 12.31
C VAL A 222 6.59 -7.62 12.18
N LEU A 223 6.89 -7.14 10.97
CA LEU A 223 7.94 -6.15 10.73
C LEU A 223 7.65 -4.85 11.49
N PHE A 224 6.40 -4.38 11.47
CA PHE A 224 5.99 -3.19 12.21
C PHE A 224 6.24 -3.33 13.71
N ILE A 225 5.87 -4.48 14.29
CA ILE A 225 6.08 -4.76 15.72
C ILE A 225 7.58 -4.78 16.04
N ALA A 226 8.40 -5.42 15.19
CA ALA A 226 9.84 -5.46 15.38
C ALA A 226 10.47 -4.05 15.40
N VAL A 227 10.07 -3.18 14.48
CA VAL A 227 10.55 -1.78 14.43
C VAL A 227 10.02 -0.95 15.60
N SER A 228 8.80 -1.22 16.08
CA SER A 228 8.19 -0.45 17.17
C SER A 228 8.71 -0.82 18.57
N ILE A 229 9.25 -2.03 18.73
CA ILE A 229 9.81 -2.52 20.01
C ILE A 229 11.30 -2.15 20.16
N THR A 230 11.99 -1.87 19.06
CA THR A 230 13.43 -1.53 19.05
C THR A 230 13.65 -0.04 19.32
#